data_AF-A0A093YSM9-F1
#
_entry.id   AF-A0A093YSM9-F1
#
_cell.length_a   1.000
_cell.length_b   1.000
_cell.length_c   1.000
_cell.angle_alpha   90.00
_cell.angle_beta   90.00
_cell.angle_gamma   90.00
#
_symmetry.space_group_name_H-M   'P 1'
#
loop_
_entity.id
_entity.type
_entity.pdbx_description
1 polymer ?
#
loop_
_entity_poly.entity_id
_entity_poly.type
_entity_poly.pdbx_seq_one_letter_code
_entity_poly.pdbx_strand_id
1 'polypeptide(L)'
;MAFFRRRQLITICLLLVFLHLWLGRPFLQASKPKYDEAYIRQNYPLASEHIWKNTNGGKGGVWYIPDEWRMDTDPPVTTILEAAHLAAKRAAEQKRTIPHSTIPLIVHQTWMDTKIDEWAPDLALGVERWLEYAKAEGAGSMAYFLWLDDGCDQLISDAEPDLVDMLNALPLPVERSDVFRVVVANSIGGI
;
A
#
# COMPACT_ATOMS: atom_id res chain seq x y z
N MET A 1 12.22 56.77 2.29
CA MET A 1 12.53 55.40 1.81
C MET A 1 12.24 54.30 2.84
N ALA A 2 12.48 54.49 4.15
CA ALA A 2 12.24 53.46 5.17
C ALA A 2 10.77 52.98 5.30
N PHE A 3 9.81 53.90 5.16
CA PHE A 3 8.37 53.58 5.21
C PHE A 3 7.89 52.67 4.07
N PHE A 4 8.51 52.76 2.88
CA PHE A 4 8.13 51.98 1.71
C PHE A 4 8.59 50.52 1.85
N ARG A 5 9.81 50.31 2.35
CA ARG A 5 10.34 48.97 2.68
C ARG A 5 9.54 48.28 3.78
N ARG A 6 9.06 49.03 4.78
CA ARG A 6 8.25 48.49 5.88
C ARG A 6 6.87 48.03 5.41
N ARG A 7 6.25 48.76 4.48
CA ARG A 7 4.99 48.36 3.84
C ARG A 7 5.16 47.12 2.94
N GLN A 8 6.23 47.06 2.14
CA GLN A 8 6.54 45.88 1.31
C GLN A 8 6.77 44.62 2.14
N LEU A 9 7.48 44.72 3.27
CA LEU A 9 7.69 43.59 4.19
C LEU A 9 6.36 43.10 4.80
N ILE A 10 5.47 44.01 5.20
CA ILE A 10 4.15 43.64 5.72
C ILE A 10 3.32 42.93 4.63
N THR A 11 3.34 43.42 3.39
CA THR A 11 2.64 42.78 2.27
C THR A 11 3.18 41.39 1.97
N ILE A 12 4.50 41.20 1.99
CA ILE A 12 5.13 39.88 1.78
C ILE A 12 4.78 38.92 2.92
N CYS A 13 4.83 39.36 4.18
CA CYS A 13 4.44 38.52 5.31
C CYS A 13 2.96 38.12 5.26
N LEU A 14 2.07 39.05 4.87
CA LEU A 14 0.64 38.75 4.71
C LEU A 14 0.40 37.78 3.54
N LEU A 15 1.14 37.91 2.43
CA LEU A 15 1.09 36.96 1.31
C LEU A 15 1.60 35.58 1.70
N LEU A 16 2.69 35.47 2.47
CA LEU A 16 3.21 34.20 2.95
C LEU A 16 2.27 33.54 3.96
N VAL A 17 1.66 34.30 4.87
CA VAL A 17 0.62 33.81 5.79
C VAL A 17 -0.62 33.37 5.01
N PHE A 18 -1.04 34.15 4.01
CA PHE A 18 -2.15 33.78 3.15
C PHE A 18 -1.84 32.52 2.34
N LEU A 19 -0.65 32.38 1.75
CA LEU A 19 -0.20 31.16 1.10
C LEU A 19 -0.17 29.98 2.08
N HIS A 20 0.34 30.16 3.30
CA HIS A 20 0.34 29.11 4.32
C HIS A 20 -1.07 28.71 4.75
N LEU A 21 -2.00 29.65 4.89
CA LEU A 21 -3.38 29.37 5.27
C LEU A 21 -4.21 28.79 4.11
N TRP A 22 -3.90 29.18 2.88
CA TRP A 22 -4.62 28.76 1.67
C TRP A 22 -4.11 27.43 1.13
N LEU A 23 -2.78 27.22 1.12
CA LEU A 23 -2.14 25.95 0.72
C LEU A 23 -2.04 24.95 1.87
N GLY A 24 -1.87 25.42 3.11
CA GLY A 24 -1.61 24.55 4.26
C GLY A 24 -2.86 23.90 4.86
N ARG A 25 -4.08 24.43 4.63
CA ARG A 25 -5.30 23.81 5.16
C ARG A 25 -5.65 22.46 4.50
N PRO A 26 -5.62 22.29 3.16
CA PRO A 26 -5.83 20.98 2.56
C PRO A 26 -4.63 20.03 2.74
N PHE A 27 -3.42 20.56 3.01
CA PHE A 27 -2.20 19.74 3.17
C PHE A 27 -1.94 19.27 4.61
N LEU A 28 -2.41 19.98 5.63
CA LEU A 28 -2.20 19.65 7.06
C LEU A 28 -3.44 19.07 7.75
N GLN A 29 -4.58 19.01 7.07
CA GLN A 29 -5.76 18.39 7.64
C GLN A 29 -5.62 16.88 7.46
N ALA A 30 -5.02 16.22 8.47
CA ALA A 30 -5.20 14.79 8.66
C ALA A 30 -6.71 14.49 8.47
N SER A 31 -7.02 13.65 7.49
CA SER A 31 -8.39 13.22 7.21
C SER A 31 -8.99 12.77 8.53
N LYS A 32 -10.17 13.31 8.88
CA LYS A 32 -10.83 12.86 10.09
C LYS A 32 -11.32 11.43 9.83
N PRO A 33 -11.24 10.52 10.83
CA PRO A 33 -11.86 9.20 10.74
C PRO A 33 -13.31 9.37 10.30
N LYS A 34 -13.67 8.67 9.23
CA LYS A 34 -15.05 8.65 8.73
C LYS A 34 -15.91 7.72 9.56
N TYR A 35 -15.29 6.67 10.10
CA TYR A 35 -15.92 5.66 10.94
C TYR A 35 -15.15 5.50 12.25
N ASP A 36 -15.87 5.09 13.29
CA ASP A 36 -15.22 4.70 14.54
C ASP A 36 -14.68 3.26 14.48
N GLU A 37 -13.84 2.94 15.45
CA GLU A 37 -13.19 1.63 15.54
C GLU A 37 -14.19 0.48 15.70
N ALA A 38 -15.31 0.70 16.39
CA ALA A 38 -16.32 -0.34 16.63
C ALA A 38 -17.01 -0.71 15.31
N TYR A 39 -17.35 0.29 14.49
CA TYR A 39 -17.89 0.09 13.16
C TYR A 39 -16.94 -0.71 12.27
N ILE A 40 -15.66 -0.33 12.25
CA ILE A 40 -14.65 -1.00 11.42
C ILE A 40 -14.47 -2.46 11.85
N ARG A 41 -14.31 -2.73 13.15
CA ARG A 41 -14.17 -4.12 13.65
C ARG A 41 -15.41 -4.97 13.38
N GLN A 42 -16.61 -4.37 13.40
CA GLN A 42 -17.85 -5.08 13.15
C GLN A 42 -18.05 -5.43 11.66
N ASN A 43 -17.69 -4.51 10.75
CA ASN A 43 -17.99 -4.65 9.33
C ASN A 43 -16.81 -5.16 8.49
N TYR A 44 -15.58 -4.94 8.95
CA TYR A 44 -14.33 -5.32 8.26
C TYR A 44 -13.33 -5.96 9.25
N PRO A 45 -13.69 -7.09 9.89
CA PRO A 45 -12.85 -7.70 10.91
C PRO A 45 -11.46 -8.10 10.40
N LEU A 46 -11.34 -8.66 9.18
CA LEU A 46 -10.06 -9.07 8.64
C LEU A 46 -9.19 -7.88 8.26
N ALA A 47 -9.76 -6.86 7.61
CA ALA A 47 -9.03 -5.63 7.30
C ALA A 47 -8.59 -4.91 8.59
N SER A 48 -9.44 -4.90 9.62
CA SER A 48 -9.07 -4.34 10.93
C SER A 48 -7.86 -5.06 11.54
N GLU A 49 -7.81 -6.39 11.47
CA GLU A 49 -6.73 -7.20 12.02
C GLU A 49 -5.45 -7.12 11.18
N HIS A 50 -5.57 -7.27 9.86
CA HIS A 50 -4.45 -7.50 8.95
C HIS A 50 -3.97 -6.27 8.19
N ILE A 51 -4.71 -5.17 8.22
CA ILE A 51 -4.31 -3.93 7.56
C ILE A 51 -4.12 -2.82 8.58
N TRP A 52 -5.17 -2.52 9.34
CA TRP A 52 -5.19 -1.32 10.18
C TRP A 52 -4.35 -1.45 11.45
N LYS A 53 -4.55 -2.55 12.19
CA LYS A 53 -3.86 -2.81 13.45
C LYS A 53 -2.65 -3.73 13.31
N ASN A 54 -2.34 -4.15 12.08
CA ASN A 54 -1.38 -5.20 11.84
C ASN A 54 0.01 -4.82 12.35
N THR A 55 0.56 -5.65 13.23
CA THR A 55 1.92 -5.54 13.75
C THR A 55 2.96 -6.22 12.86
N ASN A 56 2.53 -7.02 11.89
CA ASN A 56 3.37 -7.73 10.92
C ASN A 56 3.60 -6.93 9.62
N GLY A 57 3.18 -5.67 9.60
CA GLY A 57 3.57 -4.72 8.57
C GLY A 57 5.02 -4.28 8.71
N GLY A 58 5.59 -3.72 7.65
CA GLY A 58 6.93 -3.19 7.65
C GLY A 58 7.07 -2.05 6.65
N LYS A 59 8.30 -1.80 6.20
CA LYS A 59 8.54 -0.76 5.21
C LYS A 59 7.88 -1.13 3.88
N GLY A 60 7.21 -0.17 3.23
CA GLY A 60 6.55 -0.38 1.95
C GLY A 60 5.13 -0.94 2.01
N GLY A 61 4.64 -1.36 3.17
CA GLY A 61 3.24 -1.76 3.35
C GLY A 61 3.03 -2.92 4.31
N VAL A 62 1.91 -3.62 4.11
CA VAL A 62 1.46 -4.71 4.98
C VAL A 62 1.20 -5.97 4.18
N TRP A 63 1.47 -7.11 4.79
CA TRP A 63 1.31 -8.39 4.12
C TRP A 63 0.86 -9.48 5.09
N TYR A 64 0.31 -10.54 4.50
CA TYR A 64 -0.01 -11.80 5.14
C TYR A 64 0.51 -12.92 4.24
N ILE A 65 1.30 -13.82 4.83
CA ILE A 65 1.73 -15.06 4.20
C ILE A 65 1.19 -16.17 5.10
N PRO A 66 0.40 -17.13 4.59
CA PRO A 66 -0.13 -18.20 5.40
C PRO A 66 0.97 -18.95 6.14
N ASP A 67 0.73 -19.33 7.39
CA ASP A 67 1.76 -19.94 8.24
C ASP A 67 2.24 -21.27 7.66
N GLU A 68 1.34 -22.02 7.01
CA GLU A 68 1.67 -23.27 6.32
C GLU A 68 2.53 -23.07 5.06
N TRP A 69 2.71 -21.84 4.59
CA TRP A 69 3.66 -21.52 3.53
C TRP A 69 5.07 -21.26 4.09
N ARG A 70 5.18 -20.89 5.36
CA ARG A 70 6.45 -20.54 6.00
C ARG A 70 7.23 -21.80 6.41
N MET A 71 8.55 -21.66 6.43
CA MET A 71 9.47 -22.65 6.98
C MET A 71 10.25 -22.04 8.15
N ASP A 72 10.65 -22.86 9.12
CA ASP A 72 11.44 -22.41 10.28
C ASP A 72 12.78 -21.77 9.89
N THR A 73 13.27 -22.07 8.69
CA THR A 73 14.52 -21.52 8.13
C THR A 73 14.32 -20.22 7.35
N ASP A 74 13.09 -19.70 7.27
CA ASP A 74 12.82 -18.44 6.59
C ASP A 74 13.50 -17.26 7.28
N PRO A 75 14.17 -16.38 6.51
CA PRO A 75 14.71 -15.16 7.08
C PRO A 75 13.56 -14.27 7.58
N PRO A 76 13.80 -13.45 8.63
CA PRO A 76 12.86 -12.40 8.97
C PRO A 76 12.74 -11.42 7.80
N VAL A 77 11.51 -11.07 7.44
CA VAL A 77 11.21 -10.08 6.40
C VAL A 77 10.86 -8.76 7.05
N THR A 78 11.46 -7.67 6.57
CA THR A 78 11.33 -6.33 7.13
C THR A 78 10.69 -5.35 6.15
N THR A 79 10.72 -5.67 4.86
CA THR A 79 10.09 -4.92 3.79
C THR A 79 9.03 -5.76 3.08
N ILE A 80 8.05 -5.09 2.49
CA ILE A 80 7.03 -5.76 1.67
C ILE A 80 7.65 -6.47 0.45
N LEU A 81 8.73 -5.93 -0.11
CA LEU A 81 9.42 -6.50 -1.27
C LEU A 81 10.08 -7.84 -0.90
N GLU A 82 10.78 -7.91 0.24
CA GLU A 82 11.34 -9.15 0.78
C GLU A 82 10.23 -10.19 1.02
N ALA A 83 9.10 -9.76 1.60
CA ALA A 83 7.96 -10.63 1.84
C ALA A 83 7.32 -11.14 0.54
N ALA A 84 7.23 -10.31 -0.50
CA ALA A 84 6.69 -10.68 -1.80
C ALA A 84 7.57 -11.72 -2.51
N HIS A 85 8.90 -11.52 -2.52
CA HIS A 85 9.84 -12.52 -3.05
C HIS A 85 9.78 -13.83 -2.26
N LEU A 86 9.67 -13.76 -0.93
CA LEU A 86 9.49 -14.95 -0.11
C LEU A 86 8.21 -15.70 -0.49
N ALA A 87 7.08 -14.99 -0.61
CA ALA A 87 5.81 -15.60 -1.01
C ALA A 87 5.88 -16.24 -2.41
N ALA A 88 6.47 -15.56 -3.39
CA ALA A 88 6.66 -16.09 -4.74
C ALA A 88 7.51 -17.37 -4.74
N LYS A 89 8.61 -17.36 -3.99
CA LYS A 89 9.47 -18.56 -3.82
C LYS A 89 8.69 -19.72 -3.21
N ARG A 90 7.97 -19.48 -2.10
CA ARG A 90 7.19 -20.52 -1.42
C ARG A 90 6.05 -21.04 -2.28
N ALA A 91 5.39 -20.15 -3.03
CA ALA A 91 4.35 -20.54 -3.97
C ALA A 91 4.88 -21.48 -5.06
N ALA A 92 6.07 -21.20 -5.61
CA ALA A 92 6.72 -22.06 -6.60
C ALA A 92 7.11 -23.43 -6.02
N GLU A 93 7.77 -23.46 -4.86
CA GLU A 93 8.23 -24.70 -4.22
C GLU A 93 7.09 -25.62 -3.77
N GLN A 94 6.01 -25.03 -3.25
CA GLN A 94 4.85 -25.76 -2.73
C GLN A 94 3.73 -25.91 -3.74
N LYS A 95 3.92 -25.44 -4.98
CA LYS A 95 2.92 -25.47 -6.06
C LYS A 95 1.60 -24.77 -5.69
N ARG A 96 1.67 -23.67 -4.95
CA ARG A 96 0.52 -22.83 -4.57
C ARG A 96 0.13 -21.96 -5.76
N THR A 97 -0.60 -22.55 -6.70
CA THR A 97 -1.00 -21.90 -7.97
C THR A 97 -2.49 -22.07 -8.21
N ILE A 98 -3.08 -21.14 -8.97
CA ILE A 98 -4.46 -21.29 -9.44
C ILE A 98 -4.53 -22.59 -10.27
N PRO A 99 -5.54 -23.45 -10.05
CA PRO A 99 -5.68 -24.71 -10.78
C PRO A 99 -5.54 -24.53 -12.29
N HIS A 100 -4.76 -25.42 -12.92
CA HIS A 100 -4.49 -25.41 -14.36
C HIS A 100 -3.74 -24.17 -14.88
N SER A 101 -2.98 -23.50 -14.02
CA SER A 101 -2.13 -22.36 -14.40
C SER A 101 -0.77 -22.40 -13.70
N THR A 102 0.11 -21.48 -14.06
CA THR A 102 1.34 -21.17 -13.33
C THR A 102 1.22 -19.89 -12.49
N ILE A 103 0.01 -19.33 -12.36
CA ILE A 103 -0.24 -18.10 -11.61
C ILE A 103 -0.20 -18.44 -10.12
N PRO A 104 0.74 -17.89 -9.33
CA PRO A 104 0.81 -18.18 -7.90
C PRO A 104 -0.41 -17.61 -7.17
N LEU A 105 -0.79 -18.25 -6.07
CA LEU A 105 -1.90 -17.84 -5.19
C LEU A 105 -1.47 -16.64 -4.33
N ILE A 106 -1.14 -15.53 -4.97
CA ILE A 106 -0.69 -14.29 -4.33
C ILE A 106 -1.60 -13.17 -4.83
N VAL A 107 -2.10 -12.34 -3.92
CA VAL A 107 -2.94 -11.19 -4.23
C VAL A 107 -2.18 -9.91 -3.91
N HIS A 108 -2.21 -8.97 -4.85
CA HIS A 108 -1.62 -7.65 -4.73
C HIS A 108 -2.69 -6.57 -4.82
N GLN A 109 -2.81 -5.76 -3.78
CA GLN A 109 -3.57 -4.52 -3.80
C GLN A 109 -2.61 -3.36 -3.50
N THR A 110 -2.94 -2.16 -3.96
CA THR A 110 -2.17 -0.96 -3.62
C THR A 110 -3.09 0.16 -3.16
N TRP A 111 -2.65 0.89 -2.15
CA TRP A 111 -3.32 2.06 -1.63
C TRP A 111 -2.32 3.00 -0.93
N MET A 112 -2.76 4.23 -0.63
CA MET A 112 -1.88 5.28 -0.09
C MET A 112 -1.48 5.08 1.38
N ASP A 113 -2.32 4.43 2.19
CA ASP A 113 -2.05 4.21 3.62
C ASP A 113 -2.75 2.92 4.10
N THR A 114 -2.77 2.68 5.41
CA THR A 114 -3.46 1.56 6.08
C THR A 114 -4.61 2.02 6.98
N LYS A 115 -5.02 3.29 6.89
CA LYS A 115 -6.00 3.92 7.78
C LYS A 115 -7.42 3.66 7.30
N ILE A 116 -7.87 2.41 7.47
CA ILE A 116 -9.14 1.94 6.91
C ILE A 116 -10.37 2.70 7.45
N ASP A 117 -10.25 3.37 8.58
CA ASP A 117 -11.26 4.26 9.18
C ASP A 117 -11.46 5.58 8.40
N GLU A 118 -10.48 5.97 7.59
CA GLU A 118 -10.54 7.14 6.70
C GLU A 118 -11.01 6.77 5.27
N TRP A 119 -11.10 5.47 4.94
CA TRP A 119 -11.40 4.99 3.59
C TRP A 119 -12.88 5.06 3.22
N ALA A 120 -13.15 4.98 1.91
CA ALA A 120 -14.50 4.71 1.41
C ALA A 120 -14.92 3.26 1.77
N PRO A 121 -16.19 3.01 2.16
CA PRO A 121 -16.67 1.67 2.50
C PRO A 121 -16.41 0.62 1.43
N ASP A 122 -16.59 0.97 0.16
CA ASP A 122 -16.43 0.02 -0.95
C ASP A 122 -14.97 -0.43 -1.09
N LEU A 123 -14.02 0.44 -0.75
CA LEU A 123 -12.60 0.10 -0.75
C LEU A 123 -12.28 -0.86 0.41
N ALA A 124 -12.72 -0.53 1.63
CA ALA A 124 -12.56 -1.40 2.79
C ALA A 124 -13.22 -2.77 2.57
N LEU A 125 -14.41 -2.79 1.96
CA LEU A 125 -15.11 -4.01 1.59
C LEU A 125 -14.34 -4.83 0.55
N GLY A 126 -13.72 -4.19 -0.44
CA GLY A 126 -12.88 -4.87 -1.42
C GLY A 126 -11.70 -5.58 -0.76
N VAL A 127 -11.01 -4.91 0.15
CA VAL A 127 -9.89 -5.46 0.92
C VAL A 127 -10.34 -6.61 1.83
N GLU A 128 -11.47 -6.43 2.55
CA GLU A 128 -12.06 -7.49 3.38
C GLU A 128 -12.31 -8.76 2.57
N ARG A 129 -12.96 -8.64 1.41
CA ARG A 129 -13.28 -9.79 0.56
C ARG A 129 -12.04 -10.50 0.01
N TRP A 130 -11.00 -9.77 -0.37
CA TRP A 130 -9.75 -10.41 -0.79
C TRP A 130 -9.04 -11.11 0.37
N LEU A 131 -9.10 -10.56 1.59
CA LEU A 131 -8.60 -11.22 2.79
C LEU A 131 -9.40 -12.47 3.15
N GLU A 132 -10.72 -12.49 2.95
CA GLU A 132 -11.55 -13.70 3.12
C GLU A 132 -11.06 -14.84 2.21
N TYR A 133 -10.74 -14.54 0.94
CA TYR A 133 -10.15 -15.52 0.01
C TYR A 133 -8.73 -15.91 0.43
N ALA A 134 -7.90 -14.96 0.83
CA ALA A 134 -6.52 -15.22 1.23
C ALA A 134 -6.42 -16.11 2.46
N LYS A 135 -7.34 -15.95 3.41
CA LYS A 135 -7.40 -16.75 4.64
C LYS A 135 -8.30 -17.98 4.53
N ALA A 136 -8.79 -18.31 3.34
CA ALA A 136 -9.54 -19.55 3.15
C ALA A 136 -8.68 -20.76 3.56
N GLU A 137 -9.27 -21.71 4.29
CA GLU A 137 -8.53 -22.87 4.77
C GLU A 137 -8.09 -23.81 3.63
N GLY A 138 -6.94 -24.48 3.84
CA GLY A 138 -6.49 -25.57 2.99
C GLY A 138 -5.72 -25.14 1.75
N ALA A 139 -5.94 -25.84 0.64
CA ALA A 139 -5.15 -25.66 -0.59
C ALA A 139 -5.43 -24.33 -1.33
N GLY A 140 -6.50 -23.63 -0.95
CA GLY A 140 -6.93 -22.37 -1.55
C GLY A 140 -6.43 -21.11 -0.83
N SER A 141 -5.68 -21.23 0.27
CA SER A 141 -5.09 -20.08 0.95
C SER A 141 -4.17 -19.30 0.01
N MET A 142 -4.16 -17.98 0.15
CA MET A 142 -3.35 -17.08 -0.67
C MET A 142 -2.48 -16.20 0.22
N ALA A 143 -1.31 -15.83 -0.27
CA ALA A 143 -0.60 -14.70 0.32
C ALA A 143 -1.26 -13.39 -0.13
N TYR A 144 -1.32 -12.40 0.76
CA TYR A 144 -1.96 -11.12 0.51
C TYR A 144 -0.99 -9.98 0.78
N PHE A 145 -0.97 -9.00 -0.11
CA PHE A 145 -0.10 -7.83 -0.03
C PHE A 145 -0.89 -6.55 -0.29
N LEU A 146 -0.82 -5.60 0.65
CA LEU A 146 -1.22 -4.21 0.41
C LEU A 146 0.03 -3.34 0.33
N TRP A 147 0.35 -2.94 -0.90
CA TRP A 147 1.49 -2.10 -1.23
C TRP A 147 1.18 -0.63 -1.03
N LEU A 148 2.02 0.04 -0.24
CA LEU A 148 2.04 1.50 -0.13
C LEU A 148 2.99 2.08 -1.18
N ASP A 149 2.89 3.38 -1.42
CA ASP A 149 3.65 4.08 -2.46
C ASP A 149 5.16 3.79 -2.41
N ASP A 150 5.76 3.80 -1.21
CA ASP A 150 7.19 3.53 -1.04
C ASP A 150 7.55 2.06 -1.30
N GLY A 151 6.62 1.13 -1.12
CA GLY A 151 6.78 -0.29 -1.48
C GLY A 151 6.68 -0.51 -2.99
N CYS A 152 5.73 0.16 -3.65
CA CYS A 152 5.62 0.18 -5.10
C CYS A 152 6.92 0.71 -5.73
N ASP A 153 7.47 1.79 -5.20
CA ASP A 153 8.72 2.40 -5.68
C ASP A 153 9.93 1.49 -5.48
N GLN A 154 9.99 0.77 -4.35
CA GLN A 154 11.03 -0.23 -4.11
C GLN A 154 10.98 -1.34 -5.16
N LEU A 155 9.79 -1.90 -5.43
CA LEU A 155 9.64 -2.97 -6.42
C LEU A 155 10.03 -2.50 -7.82
N ILE A 156 9.58 -1.32 -8.24
CA ILE A 156 9.87 -0.77 -9.56
C ILE A 156 11.37 -0.51 -9.70
N SER A 157 11.99 0.08 -8.68
CA SER A 157 13.44 0.36 -8.72
C SER A 157 14.28 -0.92 -8.77
N ASP A 158 13.80 -2.00 -8.15
CA ASP A 158 14.46 -3.31 -8.18
C ASP A 158 14.27 -4.04 -9.52
N ALA A 159 13.03 -4.08 -10.02
CA ALA A 159 12.68 -4.88 -11.18
C ALA A 159 12.91 -4.19 -12.53
N GLU A 160 12.62 -2.88 -12.61
CA GLU A 160 12.61 -2.10 -13.85
C GLU A 160 13.22 -0.70 -13.62
N PRO A 161 14.51 -0.61 -13.25
CA PRO A 161 15.15 0.64 -12.85
C PRO A 161 15.09 1.74 -13.93
N ASP A 162 15.06 1.35 -15.21
CA ASP A 162 14.97 2.27 -16.34
C ASP A 162 13.60 3.00 -16.41
N LEU A 163 12.57 2.48 -15.76
CA LEU A 163 11.24 3.11 -15.71
C LEU A 163 11.13 4.19 -14.63
N VAL A 164 12.06 4.25 -13.67
CA VAL A 164 11.94 5.11 -12.48
C VAL A 164 11.81 6.59 -12.85
N ASP A 165 12.66 7.10 -13.74
CA ASP A 165 12.61 8.50 -14.16
C ASP A 165 11.32 8.84 -14.91
N MET A 166 10.82 7.92 -15.74
CA MET A 166 9.55 8.09 -16.45
C MET A 166 8.36 8.13 -15.48
N LEU A 167 8.35 7.25 -14.49
CA LEU A 167 7.30 7.17 -13.48
C LEU A 167 7.26 8.40 -12.57
N ASN A 168 8.43 8.92 -12.20
CA ASN A 168 8.54 10.16 -11.43
C ASN A 168 8.04 11.38 -12.21
N ALA A 169 8.03 11.31 -13.54
CA ALA A 169 7.49 12.36 -14.40
C ALA A 169 5.97 12.26 -14.62
N LEU A 170 5.31 11.17 -14.21
CA LEU A 170 3.87 11.01 -14.38
C LEU A 170 3.10 11.95 -13.42
N PRO A 171 2.10 12.69 -13.93
CA PRO A 171 1.39 13.69 -13.13
C PRO A 171 0.37 13.09 -12.16
N LEU A 172 -0.16 11.89 -12.41
CA LEU A 172 -1.23 11.30 -11.61
C LEU A 172 -0.79 10.00 -10.90
N PRO A 173 -1.10 9.83 -9.60
CA PRO A 173 -0.81 8.60 -8.86
C PRO A 173 -1.44 7.34 -9.50
N VAL A 174 -2.60 7.48 -10.13
CA VAL A 174 -3.28 6.35 -10.80
C VAL A 174 -2.47 5.80 -11.98
N GLU A 175 -1.74 6.65 -12.70
CA GLU A 175 -0.89 6.20 -13.82
C GLU A 175 0.31 5.38 -13.30
N ARG A 176 0.86 5.77 -12.14
CA ARG A 176 1.91 4.99 -11.47
C ARG A 176 1.39 3.62 -11.02
N SER A 177 0.15 3.56 -10.51
CA SER A 177 -0.52 2.31 -10.15
C SER A 177 -0.77 1.39 -11.37
N ASP A 178 -1.05 1.98 -12.54
CA ASP A 178 -1.22 1.24 -13.81
C ASP A 178 0.07 0.59 -14.30
N VAL A 179 1.23 1.20 -14.06
CA VAL A 179 2.53 0.57 -14.33
C VAL A 179 2.85 -0.47 -13.26
N PHE A 180 2.65 -0.13 -11.98
CA PHE A 180 2.91 -1.03 -10.85
C PHE A 180 2.23 -2.39 -11.03
N ARG A 181 0.94 -2.42 -11.41
CA ARG A 181 0.20 -3.69 -11.59
C ARG A 181 0.84 -4.61 -12.64
N VAL A 182 1.47 -4.04 -13.67
CA VAL A 182 2.16 -4.80 -14.71
C VAL A 182 3.50 -5.32 -14.19
N VAL A 183 4.25 -4.46 -13.50
CA VAL A 183 5.56 -4.81 -12.93
C VAL A 183 5.41 -5.91 -11.87
N VAL A 184 4.47 -5.78 -10.92
CA VAL A 184 4.30 -6.78 -9.86
C VAL A 184 3.85 -8.14 -10.42
N ALA A 185 2.91 -8.16 -11.35
CA ALA A 185 2.45 -9.39 -11.98
C ALA A 185 3.56 -10.06 -12.81
N ASN A 186 4.47 -9.29 -13.41
CA ASN A 186 5.59 -9.82 -14.18
C ASN A 186 6.73 -10.33 -13.28
N SER A 187 7.08 -9.58 -12.23
CA SER A 187 8.28 -9.83 -11.41
C SER A 187 8.03 -10.77 -10.23
N ILE A 188 6.83 -10.71 -9.64
CA ILE A 188 6.43 -11.55 -8.49
C ILE A 188 5.43 -12.63 -8.94
N GLY A 189 4.55 -12.31 -9.89
CA GLY A 189 3.42 -13.14 -10.28
C GLY A 189 2.15 -12.78 -9.49
N GLY A 190 1.12 -13.61 -9.61
CA GLY A 190 -0.09 -13.50 -8.80
C GLY A 190 -1.22 -12.75 -9.50
N ILE A 191 -2.10 -12.19 -8.68
CA ILE A 191 -3.34 -11.47 -9.03
C ILE A 191 -3.20 -10.01 -8.59
#